data_AF-A0AAW2S3Q7-F1
#
_entry.id   AF-A0AAW2S3Q7-F1
#
_cell.length_a   1.000
_cell.length_b   1.000
_cell.length_c   1.000
_cell.angle_alpha   90.00
_cell.angle_beta   90.00
_cell.angle_gamma   90.00
#
_symmetry.space_group_name_H-M   'P 1'
#
loop_
_entity.id
_entity.type
_entity.pdbx_description
1 polymer ?
#
loop_
_entity_poly.entity_id
_entity_poly.type
_entity_poly.pdbx_seq_one_letter_code
_entity_poly.pdbx_strand_id
1 'polypeptide(L)'
;MVNNVHVPYAAGCLLVKPGDDLTSSNSIETFFSENYIPLYPSFEDRSSKMDSLTLLPGNLASLGKTLCPELGSKGSIEHENLVVSDLQAHSEELINYLRQDILILGGVMLKAQEINWSKYQIDVEDVMTITSLSLKIFRKFIGVFYSEELKFARDLGYKIFPLRGYMFEKKSSPFEGFISDLYESRLEAKKRGDEPMTFIYKILMNSLYGRFGMNPESIVTEICNQEKYDEMMMKDNFQSADKLNDDYYIVNYISNSQIVDDTEWKAPKHSAVQLSAAITACARIHMYPHISREDCYYTDTDSIVLGSPLSDDLVSSKEMGKFKLEYHVKKGIFLAPKSYMLEIEDDQHIIKHKGPAKDLVTSEWFQKVLEDPSLTEKIATSANFRIDWKELKIVKKDILLKLGLPLSNKRENIYDSNNLWIDTRPLDIIDLGTKDATTIFKYELLTKNGEIDDENKSLLSKYYEEQGNQSTNEGQKTTTVQPTLYNNKPKKKKDNDTTKIYRPKPDE
;
A
#
# COMPACT_ATOMS: atom_id res chain seq x y z
N MET A 1 23.03 -25.72 34.84
CA MET A 1 24.30 -25.28 35.46
C MET A 1 24.63 -23.89 34.95
N VAL A 2 24.89 -22.94 35.86
CA VAL A 2 25.46 -21.63 35.53
C VAL A 2 26.89 -21.66 36.06
N ASN A 3 27.90 -21.40 35.22
CA ASN A 3 29.32 -21.45 35.59
C ASN A 3 29.78 -22.78 36.26
N ASN A 4 29.36 -23.94 35.74
CA ASN A 4 29.70 -25.27 36.29
C ASN A 4 29.22 -25.55 37.72
N VAL A 5 28.29 -24.75 38.26
CA VAL A 5 27.61 -25.05 39.51
C VAL A 5 26.17 -25.49 39.20
N HIS A 6 25.75 -26.63 39.76
CA HIS A 6 24.34 -27.02 39.79
C HIS A 6 23.64 -26.10 40.79
N VAL A 7 22.87 -25.15 40.25
CA VAL A 7 21.97 -24.32 41.05
C VAL A 7 20.67 -25.11 41.09
N PRO A 8 20.18 -25.50 42.27
CA PRO A 8 18.91 -26.18 42.34
C PRO A 8 17.78 -25.16 42.24
N TYR A 9 16.85 -25.45 41.36
CA TYR A 9 15.65 -24.66 41.11
C TYR A 9 14.49 -25.60 40.80
N ALA A 10 13.28 -25.15 41.12
CA ALA A 10 12.06 -25.79 40.65
C ALA A 10 11.61 -25.04 39.39
N ALA A 11 11.37 -25.78 38.31
CA ALA A 11 10.86 -25.25 37.05
C ALA A 11 9.56 -25.97 36.72
N GLY A 12 8.49 -25.22 36.51
CA GLY A 12 7.28 -25.79 35.91
C GLY A 12 7.11 -25.32 34.48
N CYS A 13 6.51 -26.17 33.65
CA CYS A 13 6.13 -25.86 32.29
C CYS A 13 4.67 -26.23 32.06
N LEU A 14 3.97 -25.42 31.28
CA LEU A 14 2.62 -25.69 30.81
C LEU A 14 2.67 -25.87 29.31
N LEU A 15 2.19 -27.02 28.83
CA LEU A 15 1.97 -27.25 27.42
C LEU A 15 0.55 -26.78 27.09
N VAL A 16 0.45 -25.58 26.52
CA VAL A 16 -0.84 -25.04 26.08
C VAL A 16 -1.18 -25.66 24.72
N LYS A 17 -2.31 -26.37 24.64
CA LYS A 17 -2.93 -26.76 23.37
C LYS A 17 -4.19 -25.93 23.18
N PRO A 18 -4.38 -25.29 22.01
CA PRO A 18 -5.59 -24.51 21.76
C PRO A 18 -6.86 -25.37 21.94
N GLY A 19 -7.69 -25.05 22.93
CA GLY A 19 -8.96 -25.73 23.23
C GLY A 19 -9.04 -26.47 24.58
N ASP A 20 -7.94 -26.58 25.32
CA ASP A 20 -7.92 -27.28 26.62
C ASP A 20 -8.37 -26.36 27.79
N ASP A 21 -9.08 -26.94 28.77
CA ASP A 21 -9.45 -26.27 30.02
C ASP A 21 -8.23 -26.17 30.96
N LEU A 22 -7.69 -24.94 31.09
CA LEU A 22 -6.56 -24.62 31.96
C LEU A 22 -6.80 -24.90 33.45
N THR A 23 -8.07 -25.04 33.89
CA THR A 23 -8.39 -25.32 35.29
C THR A 23 -8.25 -26.81 35.64
N SER A 24 -8.04 -27.68 34.65
CA SER A 24 -7.78 -29.09 34.88
C SER A 24 -6.35 -29.32 35.39
N SER A 25 -6.22 -29.92 36.56
CA SER A 25 -4.95 -30.18 37.28
C SER A 25 -3.88 -30.99 36.52
N ASN A 26 -4.21 -31.52 35.33
CA ASN A 26 -3.33 -32.36 34.51
C ASN A 26 -2.55 -31.60 33.42
N SER A 27 -2.68 -30.28 33.32
CA SER A 27 -2.08 -29.48 32.23
C SER A 27 -0.69 -28.91 32.55
N ILE A 28 -0.33 -28.79 33.83
CA ILE A 28 0.95 -28.20 34.29
C ILE A 28 1.87 -29.31 34.82
N GLU A 29 3.02 -29.50 34.17
CA GLU A 29 4.08 -30.40 34.63
C GLU A 29 5.13 -29.60 35.43
N THR A 30 5.50 -30.10 36.61
CA THR A 30 6.50 -29.48 37.48
C THR A 30 7.70 -30.40 37.68
N PHE A 31 8.90 -29.87 37.46
CA PHE A 31 10.16 -30.59 37.57
C PHE A 31 11.06 -29.89 38.59
N PHE A 32 11.67 -30.69 39.47
CA PHE A 32 12.75 -30.21 40.34
C PHE A 32 14.09 -30.47 39.65
N SER A 33 15.04 -29.54 39.82
CA SER A 33 16.40 -29.67 39.29
C SER A 33 17.17 -30.94 39.72
N GLU A 34 16.68 -31.65 40.74
CA GLU A 34 17.20 -32.94 41.22
C GLU A 34 16.68 -34.12 40.36
N ASN A 35 15.56 -33.94 39.67
CA ASN A 35 15.02 -34.89 38.70
C ASN A 35 15.72 -34.66 37.34
N TYR A 36 16.91 -35.21 37.17
CA TYR A 36 17.81 -34.99 36.02
C TYR A 36 17.23 -35.54 34.70
N ILE A 37 16.27 -34.83 34.10
CA ILE A 37 15.79 -35.05 32.74
C ILE A 37 15.96 -33.73 31.98
N PRO A 38 16.86 -33.64 30.98
CA PRO A 38 16.92 -32.48 30.11
C PRO A 38 15.60 -32.38 29.34
N LEU A 39 14.73 -31.43 29.71
CA LEU A 39 13.45 -31.22 29.02
C LEU A 39 13.64 -30.96 27.50
N TYR A 40 14.72 -30.27 27.14
CA TYR A 40 15.12 -29.99 25.77
C TYR A 40 16.64 -30.20 25.63
N PRO A 41 17.08 -31.35 25.07
CA PRO A 41 18.48 -31.76 25.09
C PRO A 41 19.37 -30.96 24.11
N SER A 42 18.80 -30.39 23.04
CA SER A 42 19.56 -29.66 22.02
C SER A 42 19.29 -28.15 22.01
N PHE A 43 20.16 -27.39 21.33
CA PHE A 43 19.90 -25.97 21.04
C PHE A 43 18.76 -25.80 20.04
N GLU A 44 18.70 -26.62 18.99
CA GLU A 44 17.57 -26.67 18.04
C GLU A 44 16.22 -26.80 18.77
N ASP A 45 16.10 -27.74 19.70
CA ASP A 45 14.86 -28.00 20.45
C ASP A 45 14.41 -26.80 21.29
N ARG A 46 15.36 -26.03 21.81
CA ARG A 46 15.11 -24.80 22.59
C ARG A 46 14.81 -23.60 21.68
N SER A 47 15.45 -23.53 20.52
CA SER A 47 15.32 -22.41 19.57
C SER A 47 13.92 -22.31 18.93
N SER A 48 13.18 -23.42 18.93
CA SER A 48 11.79 -23.48 18.45
C SER A 48 10.74 -23.10 19.51
N LYS A 49 11.15 -22.79 20.74
CA LYS A 49 10.25 -22.44 21.84
C LYS A 49 10.09 -20.93 21.95
N MET A 50 8.86 -20.51 22.16
CA MET A 50 8.52 -19.10 22.32
C MET A 50 8.90 -18.59 23.71
N ASP A 51 9.60 -17.46 23.76
CA ASP A 51 9.77 -16.67 24.98
C ASP A 51 8.57 -15.71 25.10
N SER A 52 7.73 -15.91 26.12
CA SER A 52 6.55 -15.06 26.33
C SER A 52 6.93 -13.60 26.58
N LEU A 53 8.12 -13.32 27.13
CA LEU A 53 8.56 -11.96 27.43
C LEU A 53 8.87 -11.16 26.15
N THR A 54 9.35 -11.82 25.09
CA THR A 54 9.63 -11.15 23.82
C THR A 54 8.35 -10.82 23.05
N LEU A 55 7.25 -11.52 23.34
CA LEU A 55 5.93 -11.26 22.77
C LEU A 55 5.08 -10.31 23.62
N LEU A 56 5.12 -10.42 24.95
CA LEU A 56 4.36 -9.60 25.89
C LEU A 56 5.32 -8.99 26.93
N PRO A 57 5.99 -7.88 26.60
CA PRO A 57 6.94 -7.25 27.51
C PRO A 57 6.21 -6.66 28.71
N GLY A 58 6.34 -7.31 29.87
CA GLY A 58 5.72 -6.89 31.12
C GLY A 58 5.99 -7.89 32.23
N ASN A 59 5.89 -7.47 33.48
CA ASN A 59 5.95 -8.41 34.59
C ASN A 59 4.63 -9.19 34.72
N LEU A 60 4.73 -10.46 35.11
CA LEU A 60 3.60 -11.38 35.16
C LEU A 60 2.46 -10.89 36.07
N ALA A 61 2.79 -10.25 37.21
CA ALA A 61 1.77 -9.74 38.14
C ALA A 61 0.90 -8.65 37.51
N SER A 62 1.52 -7.71 36.77
CA SER A 62 0.81 -6.66 36.05
C SER A 62 0.01 -7.25 34.89
N LEU A 63 0.61 -8.15 34.10
CA LEU A 63 -0.06 -8.77 32.95
C LEU A 63 -1.27 -9.60 33.39
N GLY A 64 -1.13 -10.41 34.45
CA GLY A 64 -2.20 -11.22 35.02
C GLY A 64 -3.37 -10.35 35.49
N LYS A 65 -3.08 -9.31 36.29
CA LYS A 65 -4.11 -8.37 36.76
C LYS A 65 -4.86 -7.66 35.62
N THR A 66 -4.18 -7.39 34.51
CA THR A 66 -4.76 -6.67 33.37
C THR A 66 -5.52 -7.58 32.41
N LEU A 67 -5.01 -8.77 32.11
CA LEU A 67 -5.51 -9.62 31.03
C LEU A 67 -6.35 -10.80 31.50
N CYS A 68 -6.10 -11.32 32.71
CA CYS A 68 -6.84 -12.47 33.27
C CYS A 68 -7.02 -12.35 34.80
N PRO A 69 -7.63 -11.25 35.31
CA PRO A 69 -7.80 -11.03 36.75
C PRO A 69 -8.60 -12.14 37.46
N GLU A 70 -9.42 -12.88 36.73
CA GLU A 70 -10.20 -14.02 37.21
C GLU A 70 -9.34 -15.20 37.70
N LEU A 71 -8.08 -15.30 37.25
CA LEU A 71 -7.14 -16.34 37.69
C LEU A 71 -6.44 -16.00 39.01
N GLY A 72 -6.70 -14.82 39.58
CA GLY A 72 -6.15 -14.37 40.84
C GLY A 72 -4.78 -13.67 40.72
N SER A 73 -4.14 -13.40 41.85
CA SER A 73 -2.85 -12.72 41.89
C SER A 73 -1.69 -13.69 41.65
N LYS A 74 -0.56 -13.13 41.19
CA LYS A 74 0.73 -13.83 41.15
C LYS A 74 1.03 -14.47 42.52
N GLY A 75 1.63 -15.66 42.52
CA GLY A 75 2.17 -16.24 43.74
C GLY A 75 3.22 -15.33 44.38
N SER A 76 3.43 -15.50 45.69
CA SER A 76 4.51 -14.86 46.44
C SER A 76 5.25 -15.91 47.25
N ILE A 77 6.56 -15.79 47.32
CA ILE A 77 7.41 -16.63 48.16
C ILE A 77 8.59 -15.83 48.68
N GLU A 78 9.00 -16.08 49.92
CA GLU A 78 10.13 -15.41 50.55
C GLU A 78 11.45 -16.05 50.09
N HIS A 79 11.95 -15.59 48.94
CA HIS A 79 13.17 -16.15 48.34
C HIS A 79 14.41 -16.11 49.25
N GLU A 80 14.48 -15.16 50.19
CA GLU A 80 15.60 -15.01 51.13
C GLU A 80 15.68 -16.15 52.15
N ASN A 81 14.54 -16.82 52.42
CA ASN A 81 14.43 -17.91 53.39
C ASN A 81 14.56 -19.30 52.74
N LEU A 82 14.71 -19.36 51.41
CA LEU A 82 14.88 -20.61 50.68
C LEU A 82 16.35 -20.95 50.52
N VAL A 83 16.76 -22.07 51.12
CA VAL A 83 18.08 -22.68 50.91
C VAL A 83 17.93 -24.04 50.25
N VAL A 84 18.94 -24.40 49.46
CA VAL A 84 19.00 -25.64 48.65
C VAL A 84 18.63 -26.89 49.45
N SER A 85 19.12 -27.00 50.68
CA SER A 85 18.91 -28.17 51.53
C SER A 85 17.45 -28.39 51.93
N ASP A 86 16.62 -27.34 51.85
CA ASP A 86 15.27 -27.32 52.43
C ASP A 86 14.19 -27.20 51.34
N LEU A 87 14.56 -27.24 50.05
CA LEU A 87 13.62 -27.19 48.92
C LEU A 87 12.59 -28.33 48.95
N GLN A 88 13.02 -29.52 49.37
CA GLN A 88 12.12 -30.67 49.51
C GLN A 88 11.13 -30.50 50.67
N ALA A 89 11.54 -29.82 51.74
CA ALA A 89 10.65 -29.51 52.86
C ALA A 89 9.57 -28.47 52.48
N HIS A 90 9.89 -27.58 51.54
CA HIS A 90 8.96 -26.56 50.99
C HIS A 90 8.32 -26.99 49.66
N SER A 91 8.41 -28.26 49.27
CA SER A 91 8.05 -28.69 47.92
C SER A 91 6.58 -28.42 47.59
N GLU A 92 5.67 -28.62 48.54
CA GLU A 92 4.23 -28.39 48.35
C GLU A 92 3.92 -26.90 48.12
N GLU A 93 4.53 -26.03 48.93
CA GLU A 93 4.41 -24.57 48.81
C GLU A 93 5.01 -24.08 47.48
N LEU A 94 6.20 -24.55 47.12
CA LEU A 94 6.89 -24.21 45.87
C LEU A 94 6.11 -24.67 44.63
N ILE A 95 5.53 -25.87 44.68
CA ILE A 95 4.70 -26.40 43.59
C ILE A 95 3.44 -25.52 43.42
N ASN A 96 2.78 -25.14 44.52
CA ASN A 96 1.61 -24.28 44.46
C ASN A 96 1.95 -22.87 43.94
N TYR A 97 3.06 -22.30 44.39
CA TYR A 97 3.61 -21.03 43.89
C TYR A 97 3.86 -21.09 42.36
N LEU A 98 4.58 -22.12 41.90
CA LEU A 98 4.90 -22.28 40.48
C LEU A 98 3.67 -22.54 39.62
N ARG A 99 2.74 -23.39 40.09
CA ARG A 99 1.48 -23.65 39.38
C ARG A 99 0.69 -22.37 39.17
N GLN A 100 0.63 -21.49 40.16
CA GLN A 100 -0.07 -20.22 40.05
C GLN A 100 0.60 -19.29 39.02
N ASP A 101 1.92 -19.15 39.06
CA ASP A 101 2.66 -18.33 38.08
C ASP A 101 2.45 -18.86 36.64
N ILE A 102 2.46 -20.17 36.46
CA ILE A 102 2.27 -20.81 35.16
C ILE A 102 0.83 -20.69 34.67
N LEU A 103 -0.15 -20.86 35.57
CA LEU A 103 -1.57 -20.69 35.25
C LEU A 103 -1.85 -19.26 34.76
N ILE A 104 -1.31 -18.26 35.46
CA ILE A 104 -1.45 -16.84 35.06
C ILE A 104 -0.77 -16.60 33.71
N LEU A 105 0.43 -17.15 33.49
CA LEU A 105 1.11 -17.01 32.20
C LEU A 105 0.29 -17.63 31.06
N GLY A 106 -0.27 -18.81 31.28
CA GLY A 106 -1.18 -19.46 30.33
C GLY A 106 -2.42 -18.61 30.03
N GLY A 107 -3.07 -18.06 31.06
CA GLY A 107 -4.20 -17.15 30.90
C GLY A 107 -3.86 -15.87 30.13
N VAL A 108 -2.71 -15.25 30.45
CA VAL A 108 -2.19 -14.09 29.73
C VAL A 108 -1.97 -14.41 28.25
N MET A 109 -1.36 -15.55 27.93
CA MET A 109 -1.10 -15.97 26.55
C MET A 109 -2.38 -16.27 25.79
N LEU A 110 -3.35 -16.97 26.41
CA LEU A 110 -4.66 -17.23 25.80
C LEU A 110 -5.44 -15.93 25.55
N LYS A 111 -5.45 -15.00 26.51
CA LYS A 111 -6.11 -13.70 26.32
C LYS A 111 -5.43 -12.88 25.22
N ALA A 112 -4.10 -12.88 25.18
CA ALA A 112 -3.35 -12.23 24.12
C ALA A 112 -3.64 -12.86 22.75
N GLN A 113 -3.74 -14.18 22.67
CA GLN A 113 -4.16 -14.90 21.46
C GLN A 113 -5.58 -14.49 21.04
N GLU A 114 -6.54 -14.52 21.96
CA GLU A 114 -7.92 -14.12 21.71
C GLU A 114 -7.99 -12.68 21.17
N ILE A 115 -7.29 -11.73 21.81
CA ILE A 115 -7.26 -10.32 21.38
C ILE A 115 -6.61 -10.17 19.99
N ASN A 116 -5.46 -10.81 19.76
CA ASN A 116 -4.75 -10.71 18.49
C ASN A 116 -5.49 -11.40 17.34
N TRP A 117 -6.12 -12.54 17.62
CA TRP A 117 -6.97 -13.23 16.67
C TRP A 117 -8.22 -12.39 16.35
N SER A 118 -8.92 -11.90 17.38
CA SER A 118 -10.13 -11.07 17.22
C SER A 118 -9.84 -9.79 16.42
N LYS A 119 -8.78 -9.04 16.77
CA LYS A 119 -8.48 -7.75 16.12
C LYS A 119 -7.73 -7.88 14.81
N TYR A 120 -6.82 -8.85 14.72
CA TYR A 120 -5.84 -8.91 13.65
C TYR A 120 -5.77 -10.25 12.94
N GLN A 121 -6.54 -11.29 13.33
CA GLN A 121 -6.49 -12.62 12.70
C GLN A 121 -5.05 -13.13 12.55
N ILE A 122 -4.23 -12.91 13.58
CA ILE A 122 -2.86 -13.38 13.67
C ILE A 122 -2.82 -14.29 14.88
N ASP A 123 -2.38 -15.53 14.63
CA ASP A 123 -2.04 -16.44 15.70
C ASP A 123 -0.74 -15.94 16.37
N VAL A 124 -0.74 -15.81 17.69
CA VAL A 124 0.46 -15.47 18.45
C VAL A 124 1.52 -16.55 18.29
N GLU A 125 1.13 -17.82 18.12
CA GLU A 125 2.04 -18.95 17.88
C GLU A 125 2.84 -18.79 16.58
N ASP A 126 2.29 -18.08 15.58
CA ASP A 126 2.97 -17.77 14.32
C ASP A 126 4.05 -16.67 14.49
N VAL A 127 4.27 -16.14 15.70
CA VAL A 127 5.06 -14.92 15.92
C VAL A 127 5.93 -14.96 17.18
N MET A 128 7.25 -14.87 17.00
CA MET A 128 8.21 -14.97 18.11
C MET A 128 8.33 -13.71 18.98
N THR A 129 8.02 -12.52 18.45
CA THR A 129 8.24 -11.24 19.15
C THR A 129 7.13 -10.23 18.91
N ILE A 130 6.95 -9.29 19.84
CA ILE A 130 6.01 -8.17 19.71
C ILE A 130 6.33 -7.30 18.50
N THR A 131 7.61 -7.15 18.15
CA THR A 131 8.05 -6.42 16.96
C THR A 131 7.64 -7.13 15.68
N SER A 132 7.79 -8.46 15.61
CA SER A 132 7.31 -9.28 14.49
C SER A 132 5.78 -9.25 14.38
N LEU A 133 5.06 -9.22 15.51
CA LEU A 133 3.61 -9.12 15.55
C LEU A 133 3.16 -7.75 15.02
N SER A 134 3.78 -6.68 15.53
CA SER A 134 3.56 -5.31 15.06
C SER A 134 3.83 -5.19 13.56
N LEU A 135 4.91 -5.81 13.07
CA LEU A 135 5.25 -5.81 11.65
C LEU A 135 4.24 -6.59 10.80
N LYS A 136 3.73 -7.74 11.28
CA LYS A 136 2.66 -8.49 10.59
C LYS A 136 1.34 -7.73 10.57
N ILE A 137 0.99 -7.04 11.65
CA ILE A 137 -0.19 -6.15 11.72
C ILE A 137 -0.01 -4.99 10.73
N PHE A 138 1.16 -4.37 10.75
CA PHE A 138 1.54 -3.24 9.89
C PHE A 138 1.49 -3.61 8.39
N ARG A 139 1.93 -4.81 8.01
CA ARG A 139 2.02 -5.27 6.62
C ARG A 139 0.69 -5.71 6.00
N LYS A 140 -0.46 -5.38 6.60
CA LYS A 140 -1.77 -5.67 6.01
C LYS A 140 -2.17 -4.58 5.02
N PHE A 141 -2.52 -5.01 3.82
CA PHE A 141 -2.98 -4.17 2.73
C PHE A 141 -4.39 -4.60 2.31
N ILE A 142 -5.31 -3.65 2.18
CA ILE A 142 -6.69 -3.90 1.74
C ILE A 142 -6.95 -3.09 0.48
N GLY A 143 -7.46 -3.76 -0.56
CA GLY A 143 -7.81 -3.11 -1.81
C GLY A 143 -8.62 -4.00 -2.74
N VAL A 144 -8.92 -3.44 -3.90
CA VAL A 144 -9.64 -4.13 -4.99
C VAL A 144 -8.63 -4.47 -6.09
N PHE A 145 -8.53 -5.76 -6.43
CA PHE A 145 -7.56 -6.29 -7.38
C PHE A 145 -8.22 -7.16 -8.44
N TYR A 146 -7.56 -7.27 -9.59
CA TYR A 146 -7.89 -8.29 -10.57
C TYR A 146 -7.49 -9.68 -10.04
N SER A 147 -8.34 -10.68 -10.26
CA SER A 147 -8.17 -12.02 -9.65
C SER A 147 -6.85 -12.70 -10.02
N GLU A 148 -6.35 -12.52 -11.25
CA GLU A 148 -5.09 -13.14 -11.66
C GLU A 148 -3.88 -12.51 -10.97
N GLU A 149 -3.94 -11.22 -10.60
CA GLU A 149 -2.88 -10.57 -9.82
C GLU A 149 -2.83 -11.11 -8.40
N LEU A 150 -4.00 -11.41 -7.81
CA LEU A 150 -4.07 -12.08 -6.52
C LEU A 150 -3.54 -13.51 -6.59
N LYS A 151 -3.90 -14.29 -7.62
CA LYS A 151 -3.36 -15.64 -7.80
C LYS A 151 -1.83 -15.60 -7.91
N PHE A 152 -1.30 -14.69 -8.73
CA PHE A 152 0.13 -14.50 -8.87
C PHE A 152 0.80 -14.11 -7.54
N ALA A 153 0.23 -13.17 -6.79
CA ALA A 153 0.74 -12.79 -5.48
C ALA A 153 0.74 -13.97 -4.49
N ARG A 154 -0.31 -14.81 -4.49
CA ARG A 154 -0.33 -16.03 -3.66
C ARG A 154 0.81 -16.97 -4.04
N ASP A 155 1.10 -17.12 -5.33
CA ASP A 155 2.18 -17.98 -5.81
C ASP A 155 3.57 -17.42 -5.42
N LEU A 156 3.68 -16.11 -5.15
CA LEU A 156 4.85 -15.45 -4.54
C LEU A 156 4.90 -15.59 -2.99
N GLY A 157 3.94 -16.29 -2.38
CA GLY A 157 3.90 -16.54 -0.93
C GLY A 157 3.05 -15.56 -0.11
N TYR A 158 2.31 -14.64 -0.76
CA TYR A 158 1.40 -13.75 -0.04
C TYR A 158 0.16 -14.50 0.48
N LYS A 159 -0.23 -14.24 1.73
CA LYS A 159 -1.51 -14.70 2.28
C LYS A 159 -2.62 -13.74 1.85
N ILE A 160 -3.63 -14.27 1.14
CA ILE A 160 -4.73 -13.47 0.58
C ILE A 160 -6.04 -13.89 1.22
N PHE A 161 -6.81 -12.90 1.67
CA PHE A 161 -8.12 -13.10 2.29
C PHE A 161 -9.19 -12.42 1.44
N PRO A 162 -9.86 -13.15 0.52
CA PRO A 162 -10.96 -12.59 -0.25
C PRO A 162 -12.10 -12.17 0.67
N LEU A 163 -12.52 -10.91 0.56
CA LEU A 163 -13.67 -10.38 1.30
C LEU A 163 -14.92 -10.46 0.44
N ARG A 164 -14.85 -9.88 -0.77
CA ARG A 164 -15.92 -9.84 -1.78
C ARG A 164 -15.30 -9.81 -3.18
N GLY A 165 -16.10 -10.05 -4.21
CA GLY A 165 -15.65 -9.97 -5.58
C GLY A 165 -16.79 -9.93 -6.59
N TYR A 166 -16.47 -9.44 -7.79
CA TYR A 166 -17.35 -9.52 -8.95
C TYR A 166 -16.96 -10.74 -9.78
N MET A 167 -17.94 -11.55 -10.16
CA MET A 167 -17.72 -12.73 -10.98
C MET A 167 -18.04 -12.42 -12.44
N PHE A 168 -17.11 -12.75 -13.33
CA PHE A 168 -17.24 -12.53 -14.76
C PHE A 168 -17.12 -13.87 -15.50
N GLU A 169 -17.91 -14.04 -16.55
CA GLU A 169 -17.76 -15.18 -17.45
C GLU A 169 -16.43 -15.08 -18.21
N LYS A 170 -15.69 -16.19 -18.28
CA LYS A 170 -14.50 -16.26 -19.11
C LYS A 170 -14.89 -16.17 -20.58
N LYS A 171 -14.34 -15.20 -21.30
CA LYS A 171 -14.52 -15.02 -22.75
C LYS A 171 -13.18 -14.88 -23.44
N SER A 172 -13.13 -15.19 -24.74
CA SER A 172 -11.99 -14.86 -25.58
C SER A 172 -11.79 -13.34 -25.65
N SER A 173 -10.56 -12.91 -25.94
CA SER A 173 -10.26 -11.49 -26.08
C SER A 173 -11.04 -10.92 -27.27
N PRO A 174 -11.93 -9.93 -27.08
CA PRO A 174 -12.60 -9.27 -28.19
C PRO A 174 -11.65 -8.35 -28.98
N PHE A 175 -10.41 -8.19 -28.53
CA PHE A 175 -9.44 -7.23 -29.07
C PHE A 175 -8.43 -7.87 -30.03
N GLU A 176 -8.41 -9.20 -30.14
CA GLU A 176 -7.38 -9.92 -30.89
C GLU A 176 -7.31 -9.48 -32.36
N GLY A 177 -8.45 -9.46 -33.07
CA GLY A 177 -8.52 -8.99 -34.45
C GLY A 177 -8.10 -7.51 -34.58
N PHE A 178 -8.70 -6.64 -33.76
CA PHE A 178 -8.39 -5.21 -33.78
C PHE A 178 -6.91 -4.90 -33.57
N ILE A 179 -6.27 -5.56 -32.60
CA ILE A 179 -4.85 -5.35 -32.29
C ILE A 179 -3.96 -5.96 -33.37
N SER A 180 -4.29 -7.15 -33.88
CA SER A 180 -3.50 -7.82 -34.92
C SER A 180 -3.51 -7.01 -36.23
N ASP A 181 -4.69 -6.57 -36.68
CA ASP A 181 -4.85 -5.77 -37.90
C ASP A 181 -4.06 -4.46 -37.84
N LEU A 182 -4.16 -3.73 -36.72
CA LEU A 182 -3.41 -2.48 -36.51
C LEU A 182 -1.91 -2.73 -36.40
N TYR A 183 -1.50 -3.84 -35.80
CA TYR A 183 -0.10 -4.20 -35.67
C TYR A 183 0.52 -4.51 -37.03
N GLU A 184 -0.13 -5.33 -37.85
CA GLU A 184 0.31 -5.64 -39.21
C GLU A 184 0.37 -4.37 -40.06
N SER A 185 -0.68 -3.54 -40.00
CA SER A 185 -0.71 -2.25 -40.70
C SER A 185 0.44 -1.33 -40.29
N ARG A 186 0.80 -1.33 -38.99
CA ARG A 186 1.96 -0.59 -38.48
C ARG A 186 3.29 -1.16 -38.99
N LEU A 187 3.43 -2.48 -39.11
CA LEU A 187 4.64 -3.10 -39.67
C LEU A 187 4.81 -2.75 -41.15
N GLU A 188 3.74 -2.77 -41.94
CA GLU A 188 3.77 -2.36 -43.34
C GLU A 188 4.07 -0.87 -43.51
N ALA A 189 3.48 0.00 -42.68
CA ALA A 189 3.81 1.43 -42.69
C ALA A 189 5.30 1.67 -42.41
N LYS A 190 5.90 0.98 -41.43
CA LYS A 190 7.34 1.04 -41.15
C LYS A 190 8.18 0.59 -42.34
N LYS A 191 7.81 -0.51 -43.01
CA LYS A 191 8.54 -1.01 -44.19
C LYS A 191 8.56 0.02 -45.32
N ARG A 192 7.50 0.82 -45.45
CA ARG A 192 7.38 1.90 -46.44
C ARG A 192 8.01 3.23 -46.01
N GLY A 193 8.52 3.33 -44.77
CA GLY A 193 9.01 4.61 -44.21
C GLY A 193 7.90 5.62 -43.91
N ASP A 194 6.65 5.16 -43.76
CA ASP A 194 5.50 6.00 -43.45
C ASP A 194 5.42 6.23 -41.94
N GLU A 195 6.25 7.16 -41.45
CA GLU A 195 6.31 7.56 -40.05
C GLU A 195 4.98 8.11 -39.51
N PRO A 196 4.23 8.96 -40.24
CA PRO A 196 2.91 9.42 -39.80
C PRO A 196 1.93 8.28 -39.52
N MET A 197 1.80 7.31 -40.43
CA MET A 197 0.90 6.17 -40.22
C MET A 197 1.41 5.23 -39.12
N THR A 198 2.73 5.03 -39.05
CA THR A 198 3.35 4.25 -37.96
C THR A 198 3.00 4.83 -36.59
N PHE A 199 3.00 6.16 -36.47
CA PHE A 199 2.60 6.88 -35.27
C PHE A 199 1.10 6.75 -34.98
N ILE A 200 0.24 6.97 -35.98
CA ILE A 200 -1.23 6.85 -35.83
C ILE A 200 -1.61 5.44 -35.35
N TYR A 201 -1.12 4.40 -36.02
CA TYR A 201 -1.42 3.02 -35.63
C TYR A 201 -0.96 2.72 -34.19
N LYS A 202 0.24 3.18 -33.80
CA LYS A 202 0.72 3.04 -32.41
C LYS A 202 -0.22 3.69 -31.40
N ILE A 203 -0.68 4.92 -31.68
CA ILE A 203 -1.59 5.63 -30.78
C ILE A 203 -2.93 4.90 -30.66
N LEU A 204 -3.50 4.42 -31.77
CA LEU A 204 -4.78 3.71 -31.74
C LEU A 204 -4.70 2.44 -30.88
N MET A 205 -3.62 1.68 -31.03
CA MET A 205 -3.37 0.49 -30.20
C MET A 205 -3.27 0.84 -28.70
N ASN A 206 -2.57 1.93 -28.36
CA ASN A 206 -2.34 2.31 -26.97
C ASN A 206 -3.53 3.05 -26.31
N SER A 207 -4.41 3.68 -27.09
CA SER A 207 -5.46 4.55 -26.54
C SER A 207 -6.72 3.78 -26.11
N LEU A 208 -6.97 2.60 -26.70
CA LEU A 208 -8.21 1.86 -26.49
C LEU A 208 -8.41 1.45 -25.03
N TYR A 209 -7.38 0.91 -24.36
CA TYR A 209 -7.54 0.47 -22.97
C TYR A 209 -7.80 1.63 -22.00
N GLY A 210 -7.22 2.81 -22.29
CA GLY A 210 -7.43 4.02 -21.51
C GLY A 210 -8.89 4.48 -21.53
N ARG A 211 -9.59 4.24 -22.65
CA ARG A 211 -11.03 4.52 -22.76
C ARG A 211 -11.86 3.71 -21.77
N PHE A 212 -11.49 2.45 -21.53
CA PHE A 212 -12.19 1.60 -20.56
C PHE A 212 -11.95 2.01 -19.11
N GLY A 213 -10.84 2.68 -18.82
CA GLY A 213 -10.49 3.20 -17.49
C GLY A 213 -10.84 4.66 -17.27
N MET A 214 -11.77 5.23 -18.04
CA MET A 214 -12.10 6.65 -17.95
C MET A 214 -12.75 6.95 -16.59
N ASN A 215 -12.17 7.90 -15.86
CA ASN A 215 -12.70 8.32 -14.56
C ASN A 215 -14.11 8.91 -14.77
N PRO A 216 -15.15 8.40 -14.08
CA PRO A 216 -16.47 9.00 -14.12
C PRO A 216 -16.47 10.42 -13.56
N GLU A 217 -15.66 10.70 -12.54
CA GLU A 217 -15.46 12.04 -12.01
C GLU A 217 -14.58 12.84 -12.96
N SER A 218 -15.10 13.94 -13.50
CA SER A 218 -14.39 14.77 -14.46
C SER A 218 -14.62 16.26 -14.22
N ILE A 219 -13.61 17.07 -14.53
CA ILE A 219 -13.76 18.52 -14.55
C ILE A 219 -14.43 18.90 -15.86
N VAL A 220 -15.57 19.59 -15.77
CA VAL A 220 -16.26 20.19 -16.88
C VAL A 220 -15.90 21.68 -16.92
N THR A 221 -15.47 22.13 -18.09
CA THR A 221 -15.25 23.55 -18.39
C THR A 221 -16.32 24.00 -19.36
N GLU A 222 -17.08 25.02 -18.99
CA GLU A 222 -18.18 25.55 -19.81
C GLU A 222 -18.11 27.09 -19.88
N ILE A 223 -18.55 27.66 -21.00
CA ILE A 223 -18.81 29.10 -21.12
C ILE A 223 -20.29 29.33 -20.80
N CYS A 224 -20.59 30.16 -19.82
CA CYS A 224 -21.97 30.44 -19.41
C CYS A 224 -22.22 31.93 -19.18
N ASN A 225 -23.49 32.33 -19.15
CA ASN A 225 -23.90 33.70 -18.83
C ASN A 225 -23.90 33.94 -17.30
N GLN A 226 -24.21 35.18 -16.89
CA GLN A 226 -24.30 35.58 -15.47
C GLN A 226 -25.26 34.70 -14.66
N GLU A 227 -26.47 34.47 -15.17
CA GLU A 227 -27.51 33.67 -14.48
C GLU A 227 -27.01 32.26 -14.15
N LYS A 228 -26.47 31.55 -15.15
CA LYS A 228 -25.94 30.20 -14.96
C LYS A 228 -24.66 30.18 -14.11
N TYR A 229 -23.85 31.24 -14.14
CA TYR A 229 -22.72 31.39 -13.24
C TYR A 229 -23.17 31.50 -11.77
N ASP A 230 -24.17 32.33 -11.50
CA ASP A 230 -24.72 32.51 -10.15
C ASP A 230 -25.33 31.21 -9.63
N GLU A 231 -26.03 30.44 -10.48
CA GLU A 231 -26.51 29.09 -10.16
C GLU A 231 -25.36 28.12 -9.81
N MET A 232 -24.28 28.11 -10.60
CA MET A 232 -23.16 27.18 -10.39
C MET A 232 -22.35 27.49 -9.14
N MET A 233 -22.15 28.77 -8.83
CA MET A 233 -21.42 29.21 -7.63
C MET A 233 -22.04 28.70 -6.32
N MET A 234 -23.33 28.39 -6.33
CA MET A 234 -24.05 27.84 -5.18
C MET A 234 -23.92 26.31 -5.04
N LYS A 235 -23.32 25.62 -6.02
CA LYS A 235 -23.18 24.16 -6.00
C LYS A 235 -21.86 23.73 -5.38
N ASP A 236 -21.89 22.69 -4.55
CA ASP A 236 -20.72 22.15 -3.87
C ASP A 236 -19.63 21.59 -4.81
N ASN A 237 -19.99 21.30 -6.06
CA ASN A 237 -19.07 20.78 -7.07
C ASN A 237 -18.36 21.88 -7.88
N PHE A 238 -18.66 23.16 -7.65
CA PHE A 238 -18.00 24.27 -8.31
C PHE A 238 -16.53 24.40 -7.86
N GLN A 239 -15.62 24.66 -8.80
CA GLN A 239 -14.19 24.84 -8.51
C GLN A 239 -13.73 26.28 -8.67
N SER A 240 -14.06 26.91 -9.79
CA SER A 240 -13.55 28.23 -10.15
C SER A 240 -14.33 28.83 -11.32
N ALA A 241 -14.28 30.15 -11.45
CA ALA A 241 -14.69 30.85 -12.66
C ALA A 241 -13.76 32.01 -12.98
N ASP A 242 -13.66 32.32 -14.27
CA ASP A 242 -13.01 33.51 -14.79
C ASP A 242 -14.01 34.29 -15.65
N LYS A 243 -14.20 35.59 -15.36
CA LYS A 243 -15.04 36.47 -16.18
C LYS A 243 -14.36 36.66 -17.54
N LEU A 244 -15.06 36.31 -18.62
CA LEU A 244 -14.56 36.41 -19.99
C LEU A 244 -14.80 37.81 -20.56
N ASN A 245 -16.02 38.32 -20.36
CA ASN A 245 -16.46 39.67 -20.67
C ASN A 245 -17.73 39.98 -19.84
N ASP A 246 -18.43 41.06 -20.13
CA ASP A 246 -19.62 41.46 -19.37
C ASP A 246 -20.79 40.47 -19.46
N ASP A 247 -20.84 39.64 -20.50
CA ASP A 247 -21.94 38.71 -20.75
C ASP A 247 -21.61 37.27 -20.34
N TYR A 248 -20.33 36.90 -20.30
CA TYR A 248 -19.88 35.51 -20.19
C TYR A 248 -18.79 35.25 -19.15
N TYR A 249 -18.85 34.04 -18.60
CA TYR A 249 -17.88 33.46 -17.68
C TYR A 249 -17.40 32.11 -18.22
N ILE A 250 -16.13 31.77 -17.99
CA ILE A 250 -15.64 30.40 -18.08
C ILE A 250 -15.73 29.81 -16.68
N VAL A 251 -16.48 28.73 -16.52
CA VAL A 251 -16.70 28.05 -15.23
C VAL A 251 -16.11 26.65 -15.27
N ASN A 252 -15.54 26.22 -14.14
CA ASN A 252 -15.03 24.87 -13.94
C ASN A 252 -15.75 24.22 -12.75
N TYR A 253 -16.31 23.03 -12.94
CA TYR A 253 -16.98 22.26 -11.90
C TYR A 253 -16.75 20.76 -12.08
N ILE A 254 -16.93 19.98 -11.02
CA ILE A 254 -16.80 18.52 -11.04
C ILE A 254 -18.15 17.90 -11.44
N SER A 255 -18.19 17.13 -12.51
CA SER A 255 -19.32 16.23 -12.80
C SER A 255 -19.11 14.87 -12.15
N ASN A 256 -20.20 14.20 -11.76
CA ASN A 256 -20.17 12.87 -11.13
C ASN A 256 -19.26 12.85 -9.89
N SER A 257 -19.42 13.84 -9.01
CA SER A 257 -18.76 13.81 -7.71
C SER A 257 -19.30 12.63 -6.87
N GLN A 258 -18.61 12.31 -5.79
CA GLN A 258 -19.00 11.22 -4.88
C GLN A 258 -20.37 11.40 -4.20
N ILE A 259 -21.04 12.55 -4.41
CA ILE A 259 -22.34 12.91 -3.83
C ILE A 259 -23.26 13.34 -4.97
N VAL A 260 -23.56 12.40 -5.88
CA VAL A 260 -24.52 12.62 -6.96
C VAL A 260 -25.51 11.47 -6.91
N ASP A 261 -26.80 11.80 -6.90
CA ASP A 261 -27.89 10.82 -6.99
C ASP A 261 -27.70 9.95 -8.25
N ASP A 262 -28.05 8.67 -8.20
CA ASP A 262 -27.96 7.75 -9.35
C ASP A 262 -28.66 8.30 -10.60
N THR A 263 -29.70 9.11 -10.43
CA THR A 263 -30.42 9.78 -11.53
C THR A 263 -29.61 10.88 -12.21
N GLU A 264 -28.65 11.47 -11.50
CA GLU A 264 -27.76 12.52 -12.00
C GLU A 264 -26.36 11.99 -12.38
N TRP A 265 -26.04 10.74 -12.02
CA TRP A 265 -24.79 10.08 -12.37
C TRP A 265 -24.69 9.79 -13.87
N LYS A 266 -23.81 10.53 -14.55
CA LYS A 266 -23.54 10.40 -15.99
C LYS A 266 -22.36 9.48 -16.22
N ALA A 267 -22.60 8.17 -16.10
CA ALA A 267 -21.58 7.17 -16.38
C ALA A 267 -20.95 7.38 -17.77
N PRO A 268 -19.62 7.29 -17.89
CA PRO A 268 -18.99 7.49 -19.18
C PRO A 268 -19.39 6.43 -20.20
N LYS A 269 -19.85 6.86 -21.38
CA LYS A 269 -20.24 5.95 -22.46
C LYS A 269 -19.05 5.09 -22.89
N HIS A 270 -19.29 3.78 -22.99
CA HIS A 270 -18.32 2.76 -23.40
C HIS A 270 -17.10 2.65 -22.46
N SER A 271 -17.29 2.89 -21.16
CA SER A 271 -16.30 2.61 -20.11
C SER A 271 -16.54 1.23 -19.49
N ALA A 272 -15.46 0.55 -19.10
CA ALA A 272 -15.49 -0.79 -18.53
C ALA A 272 -14.20 -1.00 -17.70
N VAL A 273 -14.16 -0.39 -16.51
CA VAL A 273 -12.94 -0.29 -15.69
C VAL A 273 -12.28 -1.65 -15.41
N GLN A 274 -13.07 -2.72 -15.30
CA GLN A 274 -12.60 -4.09 -15.12
C GLN A 274 -11.66 -4.55 -16.24
N LEU A 275 -11.87 -4.09 -17.49
CA LEU A 275 -11.00 -4.41 -18.63
C LEU A 275 -9.66 -3.69 -18.51
N SER A 276 -9.67 -2.40 -18.15
CA SER A 276 -8.44 -1.63 -17.94
C SER A 276 -7.64 -2.17 -16.74
N ALA A 277 -8.33 -2.56 -15.66
CA ALA A 277 -7.72 -3.22 -14.51
C ALA A 277 -7.07 -4.56 -14.89
N ALA A 278 -7.76 -5.41 -15.66
CA ALA A 278 -7.21 -6.67 -16.13
C ALA A 278 -5.99 -6.48 -17.05
N ILE A 279 -6.06 -5.56 -18.02
CA ILE A 279 -4.95 -5.27 -18.95
C ILE A 279 -3.71 -4.82 -18.18
N THR A 280 -3.86 -3.84 -17.28
CA THR A 280 -2.72 -3.31 -16.51
C THR A 280 -2.16 -4.33 -15.51
N ALA A 281 -3.00 -5.17 -14.92
CA ALA A 281 -2.57 -6.27 -14.05
C ALA A 281 -1.77 -7.32 -14.83
N CYS A 282 -2.27 -7.77 -15.98
CA CYS A 282 -1.55 -8.71 -16.84
C CYS A 282 -0.20 -8.14 -17.30
N ALA A 283 -0.12 -6.85 -17.62
CA ALA A 283 1.15 -6.19 -17.93
C ALA A 283 2.13 -6.23 -16.74
N ARG A 284 1.66 -5.97 -15.51
CA ARG A 284 2.52 -6.07 -14.31
C ARG A 284 2.99 -7.51 -14.04
N ILE A 285 2.10 -8.49 -14.16
CA ILE A 285 2.44 -9.92 -14.01
C ILE A 285 3.50 -10.31 -15.06
N HIS A 286 3.34 -9.88 -16.31
CA HIS A 286 4.31 -10.15 -17.37
C HIS A 286 5.68 -9.52 -17.10
N MET A 287 5.71 -8.30 -16.55
CA MET A 287 6.96 -7.60 -16.25
C MET A 287 7.65 -8.11 -14.98
N TYR A 288 6.91 -8.68 -14.03
CA TYR A 288 7.43 -9.06 -12.71
C TYR A 288 8.66 -9.98 -12.74
N PRO A 289 8.72 -11.06 -13.55
CA PRO A 289 9.90 -11.93 -13.62
C PRO A 289 11.18 -11.20 -14.03
N HIS A 290 11.05 -10.10 -14.76
CA HIS A 290 12.18 -9.30 -15.21
C HIS A 290 12.57 -8.24 -14.19
N ILE A 291 11.58 -7.63 -13.53
CA ILE A 291 11.79 -6.60 -12.50
C ILE A 291 12.32 -7.20 -11.18
N SER A 292 11.94 -8.44 -10.87
CA SER A 292 12.35 -9.14 -9.64
C SER A 292 13.78 -9.70 -9.68
N ARG A 293 14.50 -9.54 -10.80
CA ARG A 293 15.89 -9.94 -10.92
C ARG A 293 16.78 -9.08 -10.02
N GLU A 294 17.80 -9.70 -9.43
CA GLU A 294 18.79 -9.00 -8.61
C GLU A 294 19.58 -7.94 -9.40
N ASP A 295 19.76 -8.16 -10.71
CA ASP A 295 20.46 -7.26 -11.61
C ASP A 295 19.55 -6.25 -12.33
N CYS A 296 18.30 -6.07 -11.87
CA CYS A 296 17.40 -5.06 -12.41
C CYS A 296 17.65 -3.70 -11.76
N TYR A 297 18.25 -2.77 -12.52
CA TYR A 297 18.58 -1.43 -12.04
C TYR A 297 17.41 -0.43 -12.15
N TYR A 298 16.56 -0.58 -13.17
CA TYR A 298 15.48 0.38 -13.42
C TYR A 298 14.34 -0.22 -14.23
N THR A 299 13.12 0.27 -13.99
CA THR A 299 11.96 0.00 -14.82
C THR A 299 11.01 1.20 -14.88
N ASP A 300 10.41 1.46 -16.04
CA ASP A 300 9.27 2.36 -16.20
C ASP A 300 8.25 1.72 -17.13
N THR A 301 7.19 1.16 -16.54
CA THR A 301 6.04 0.54 -17.20
C THR A 301 6.36 -0.70 -18.06
N ASP A 302 6.99 -0.50 -19.21
CA ASP A 302 7.25 -1.49 -20.28
C ASP A 302 8.74 -1.56 -20.66
N SER A 303 9.61 -0.96 -19.85
CA SER A 303 11.06 -0.95 -20.04
C SER A 303 11.79 -1.49 -18.81
N ILE A 304 12.95 -2.10 -19.03
CA ILE A 304 13.86 -2.58 -17.98
C ILE A 304 15.30 -2.25 -18.36
N VAL A 305 16.11 -1.94 -17.36
CA VAL A 305 17.58 -1.84 -17.48
C VAL A 305 18.17 -2.92 -16.59
N LEU A 306 18.88 -3.87 -17.21
CA LEU A 306 19.43 -5.06 -16.55
C LEU A 306 20.96 -5.07 -16.64
N GLY A 307 21.62 -5.68 -15.65
CA GLY A 307 23.06 -5.94 -15.68
C GLY A 307 23.46 -7.05 -16.64
N SER A 308 22.60 -8.06 -16.81
CA SER A 308 22.81 -9.16 -17.75
C SER A 308 21.71 -9.18 -18.81
N PRO A 309 22.02 -9.61 -20.04
CA PRO A 309 21.03 -9.67 -21.12
C PRO A 309 19.89 -10.64 -20.80
N LEU A 310 18.72 -10.38 -21.41
CA LEU A 310 17.64 -11.35 -21.51
C LEU A 310 18.02 -12.47 -22.48
N SER A 311 17.35 -13.61 -22.36
CA SER A 311 17.49 -14.70 -23.32
C SER A 311 16.92 -14.32 -24.70
N ASP A 312 17.52 -14.84 -25.77
CA ASP A 312 17.18 -14.48 -27.15
C ASP A 312 15.71 -14.79 -27.52
N ASP A 313 15.08 -15.76 -26.86
CA ASP A 313 13.67 -16.09 -27.05
C ASP A 313 12.72 -14.98 -26.58
N LEU A 314 13.17 -14.12 -25.66
CA LEU A 314 12.41 -12.98 -25.12
C LEU A 314 12.69 -11.66 -25.85
N VAL A 315 13.65 -11.64 -26.78
CA VAL A 315 14.12 -10.41 -27.45
C VAL A 315 13.77 -10.42 -28.93
N SER A 316 13.02 -9.42 -29.38
CA SER A 316 12.73 -9.19 -30.81
C SER A 316 12.32 -7.75 -31.07
N SER A 317 12.79 -7.20 -32.20
CA SER A 317 12.37 -5.86 -32.66
C SER A 317 11.06 -5.86 -33.46
N LYS A 318 10.54 -7.05 -33.79
CA LYS A 318 9.41 -7.25 -34.72
C LYS A 318 8.30 -8.14 -34.20
N GLU A 319 8.51 -8.88 -33.11
CA GLU A 319 7.47 -9.73 -32.52
C GLU A 319 6.76 -9.00 -31.38
N MET A 320 5.44 -9.08 -31.37
CA MET A 320 4.62 -8.47 -30.32
C MET A 320 4.87 -9.15 -28.97
N GLY A 321 4.97 -8.37 -27.91
CA GLY A 321 5.14 -8.88 -26.54
C GLY A 321 6.57 -9.29 -26.17
N LYS A 322 7.52 -9.25 -27.11
CA LYS A 322 8.95 -9.42 -26.82
C LYS A 322 9.63 -8.08 -26.57
N PHE A 323 10.72 -8.12 -25.82
CA PHE A 323 11.53 -6.94 -25.56
C PHE A 323 12.34 -6.56 -26.80
N LYS A 324 12.40 -5.26 -27.10
CA LYS A 324 13.34 -4.73 -28.08
C LYS A 324 14.60 -4.29 -27.35
N LEU A 325 15.77 -4.78 -27.78
CA LEU A 325 17.05 -4.22 -27.34
C LEU A 325 17.16 -2.79 -27.87
N GLU A 326 17.16 -1.80 -26.97
CA GLU A 326 17.29 -0.38 -27.33
C GLU A 326 18.73 0.12 -27.25
N TYR A 327 19.43 -0.20 -26.16
CA TYR A 327 20.76 0.35 -25.86
C TYR A 327 21.66 -0.67 -25.17
N HIS A 328 22.96 -0.59 -25.47
CA HIS A 328 24.02 -1.12 -24.62
C HIS A 328 24.51 0.02 -23.71
N VAL A 329 24.33 -0.14 -22.39
CA VAL A 329 24.60 0.89 -21.39
C VAL A 329 25.92 0.59 -20.70
N LYS A 330 26.87 1.53 -20.73
CA LYS A 330 28.13 1.46 -19.98
C LYS A 330 27.94 1.89 -18.52
N LYS A 331 27.16 2.95 -18.31
CA LYS A 331 26.92 3.56 -16.99
C LYS A 331 25.51 4.13 -16.92
N GLY A 332 24.84 3.99 -15.78
CA GLY A 332 23.53 4.58 -15.52
C GLY A 332 23.50 5.31 -14.19
N ILE A 333 22.86 6.48 -14.14
CA ILE A 333 22.56 7.23 -12.92
C ILE A 333 21.04 7.38 -12.79
N PHE A 334 20.46 6.81 -11.74
CA PHE A 334 19.00 6.79 -11.52
C PHE A 334 18.65 7.56 -10.25
N LEU A 335 18.38 8.87 -10.37
CA LEU A 335 18.13 9.71 -9.19
C LEU A 335 16.71 9.56 -8.64
N ALA A 336 15.72 9.32 -9.50
CA ALA A 336 14.32 9.17 -9.11
C ALA A 336 13.49 8.55 -10.26
N PRO A 337 12.23 8.13 -10.01
CA PRO A 337 11.32 7.70 -11.08
C PRO A 337 11.23 8.76 -12.19
N LYS A 338 11.52 8.37 -13.43
CA LYS A 338 11.55 9.25 -14.61
C LYS A 338 12.60 10.37 -14.54
N SER A 339 13.67 10.17 -13.77
CA SER A 339 14.85 11.04 -13.70
C SER A 339 16.13 10.22 -13.70
N TYR A 340 16.69 9.98 -14.88
CA TYR A 340 17.90 9.17 -15.05
C TYR A 340 18.75 9.63 -16.25
N MET A 341 20.01 9.25 -16.22
CA MET A 341 20.97 9.39 -17.32
C MET A 341 21.60 8.02 -17.62
N LEU A 342 21.71 7.68 -18.90
CA LEU A 342 22.44 6.51 -19.39
C LEU A 342 23.58 6.97 -20.29
N GLU A 343 24.77 6.46 -20.06
CA GLU A 343 25.93 6.54 -20.95
C GLU A 343 25.96 5.26 -21.77
N ILE A 344 25.84 5.38 -23.10
CA ILE A 344 25.76 4.25 -24.03
C ILE A 344 27.07 4.08 -24.81
N GLU A 345 27.15 3.04 -25.64
CA GLU A 345 28.21 2.90 -26.65
C GLU A 345 28.34 4.19 -27.49
N ASP A 346 29.57 4.55 -27.86
CA ASP A 346 29.96 5.84 -28.48
C ASP A 346 29.87 7.10 -27.60
N ASP A 347 29.85 6.95 -26.27
CA ASP A 347 29.88 8.04 -25.26
C ASP A 347 28.73 9.05 -25.40
N GLN A 348 27.63 8.59 -26.00
CA GLN A 348 26.37 9.33 -26.08
C GLN A 348 25.59 9.21 -24.77
N HIS A 349 24.82 10.25 -24.46
CA HIS A 349 24.05 10.33 -23.23
C HIS A 349 22.54 10.33 -23.53
N ILE A 350 21.82 9.37 -22.94
CA ILE A 350 20.36 9.36 -22.91
C ILE A 350 19.89 9.96 -21.59
N ILE A 351 19.30 11.14 -21.64
CA ILE A 351 18.82 11.86 -20.46
C ILE A 351 17.29 11.86 -20.44
N LYS A 352 16.71 11.45 -19.31
CA LYS A 352 15.28 11.54 -19.04
C LYS A 352 15.06 12.25 -17.72
N HIS A 353 14.19 13.26 -17.72
CA HIS A 353 13.81 13.96 -16.50
C HIS A 353 12.35 14.41 -16.57
N LYS A 354 11.65 14.33 -15.44
CA LYS A 354 10.23 14.63 -15.34
C LYS A 354 10.02 16.10 -14.99
N GLY A 355 9.14 16.77 -15.73
CA GLY A 355 8.65 18.09 -15.38
C GLY A 355 9.32 19.22 -16.20
N PRO A 356 9.25 20.46 -15.73
CA PRO A 356 9.57 21.64 -16.53
C PRO A 356 11.08 21.82 -16.80
N ALA A 357 11.94 21.10 -16.07
CA ALA A 357 13.39 21.12 -16.27
C ALA A 357 13.90 20.03 -17.23
N LYS A 358 13.01 19.29 -17.92
CA LYS A 358 13.38 18.11 -18.73
C LYS A 358 14.46 18.37 -19.78
N ASP A 359 14.46 19.56 -20.37
CA ASP A 359 15.37 19.95 -21.45
C ASP A 359 16.58 20.75 -20.93
N LEU A 360 16.69 20.93 -19.61
CA LEU A 360 17.71 21.76 -18.96
C LEU A 360 18.73 20.95 -18.18
N VAL A 361 18.39 19.72 -17.80
CA VAL A 361 19.30 18.82 -17.09
C VAL A 361 20.36 18.26 -18.04
N THR A 362 21.60 18.16 -17.56
CA THR A 362 22.74 17.65 -18.33
C THR A 362 23.38 16.44 -17.65
N SER A 363 24.29 15.75 -18.33
CA SER A 363 25.03 14.64 -17.75
C SER A 363 25.82 15.07 -16.51
N GLU A 364 26.42 16.26 -16.55
CA GLU A 364 27.19 16.87 -15.47
C GLU A 364 26.29 17.20 -14.28
N TRP A 365 25.04 17.64 -14.52
CA TRP A 365 24.08 17.87 -13.45
C TRP A 365 23.76 16.56 -12.70
N PHE A 366 23.55 15.46 -13.42
CA PHE A 366 23.32 14.14 -12.79
C PHE A 366 24.51 13.70 -11.94
N GLN A 367 25.74 13.91 -12.43
CA GLN A 367 26.96 13.57 -11.68
C GLN A 367 27.09 14.42 -10.42
N LYS A 368 26.94 15.75 -10.53
CA LYS A 368 27.02 16.66 -9.38
C LYS A 368 25.97 16.39 -8.31
N VAL A 369 24.73 16.11 -8.70
CA VAL A 369 23.65 15.79 -7.74
C VAL A 369 23.84 14.41 -7.09
N LEU A 370 24.48 13.46 -7.79
CA LEU A 370 24.84 12.18 -7.18
C LEU A 370 25.97 12.36 -6.14
N GLU A 371 26.96 13.21 -6.44
CA GLU A 371 28.07 13.52 -5.54
C GLU A 371 27.62 14.34 -4.32
N ASP A 372 26.74 15.32 -4.52
CA ASP A 372 26.12 16.12 -3.46
C ASP A 372 24.59 16.16 -3.63
N PRO A 373 23.86 15.25 -2.97
CA PRO A 373 22.39 15.22 -3.01
C PRO A 373 21.72 16.47 -2.43
N SER A 374 22.45 17.30 -1.68
CA SER A 374 21.94 18.57 -1.14
C SER A 374 22.02 19.72 -2.14
N LEU A 375 22.77 19.53 -3.24
CA LEU A 375 22.98 20.53 -4.28
C LEU A 375 21.65 21.03 -4.82
N THR A 376 21.50 22.35 -4.80
CA THR A 376 20.35 23.00 -5.42
C THR A 376 20.74 24.22 -6.24
N GLU A 377 20.24 24.27 -7.46
CA GLU A 377 20.49 25.33 -8.42
C GLU A 377 19.17 26.03 -8.79
N LYS A 378 19.25 27.33 -9.09
CA LYS A 378 18.11 28.09 -9.63
C LYS A 378 18.32 28.25 -11.13
N ILE A 379 17.43 27.68 -11.93
CA ILE A 379 17.49 27.78 -13.39
C ILE A 379 16.29 28.54 -13.91
N ALA A 380 16.55 29.55 -14.75
CA ALA A 380 15.51 30.28 -15.44
C ALA A 380 15.08 29.49 -16.67
N THR A 381 13.77 29.38 -16.87
CA THR A 381 13.18 28.83 -18.09
C THR A 381 11.95 29.64 -18.46
N SER A 382 11.35 29.32 -19.61
CA SER A 382 10.11 29.95 -20.04
C SER A 382 9.11 28.93 -20.54
N ALA A 383 7.87 29.05 -20.08
CA ALA A 383 6.75 28.33 -20.66
C ALA A 383 6.13 29.19 -21.77
N ASN A 384 6.24 28.71 -23.00
CA ASN A 384 5.55 29.29 -24.15
C ASN A 384 4.07 28.90 -24.13
N PHE A 385 3.25 29.68 -24.83
CA PHE A 385 1.82 29.41 -25.04
C PHE A 385 0.97 29.30 -23.76
N ARG A 386 1.31 30.06 -22.71
CA ARG A 386 0.46 30.14 -21.53
C ARG A 386 -0.73 31.03 -21.83
N ILE A 387 -1.93 30.54 -21.55
CA ILE A 387 -3.16 31.32 -21.69
C ILE A 387 -3.31 32.18 -20.44
N ASP A 388 -3.36 33.49 -20.62
CA ASP A 388 -3.91 34.41 -19.65
C ASP A 388 -5.43 34.47 -19.87
N TRP A 389 -6.19 33.80 -19.01
CA TRP A 389 -7.65 33.72 -19.15
C TRP A 389 -8.36 35.06 -18.91
N LYS A 390 -7.72 36.00 -18.20
CA LYS A 390 -8.31 37.32 -17.93
C LYS A 390 -8.20 38.22 -19.15
N GLU A 391 -7.05 38.19 -19.80
CA GLU A 391 -6.77 39.01 -20.98
C GLU A 391 -7.05 38.29 -22.30
N LEU A 392 -7.31 36.98 -22.24
CA LEU A 392 -7.41 36.04 -23.37
C LEU A 392 -6.20 36.12 -24.32
N LYS A 393 -5.02 36.31 -23.73
CA LYS A 393 -3.76 36.43 -24.45
C LYS A 393 -2.92 35.17 -24.27
N ILE A 394 -2.23 34.81 -25.34
CA ILE A 394 -1.18 33.81 -25.30
C ILE A 394 0.11 34.54 -24.91
N VAL A 395 0.64 34.22 -23.73
CA VAL A 395 1.84 34.85 -23.17
C VAL A 395 2.99 33.86 -23.02
N LYS A 396 4.20 34.38 -23.13
CA LYS A 396 5.41 33.70 -22.65
C LYS A 396 5.53 34.02 -21.16
N LYS A 397 5.62 32.98 -20.33
CA LYS A 397 5.81 33.12 -18.89
C LYS A 397 7.21 32.67 -18.51
N ASP A 398 8.02 33.58 -18.00
CA ASP A 398 9.31 33.26 -17.42
C ASP A 398 9.11 32.63 -16.03
N ILE A 399 9.86 31.57 -15.75
CA ILE A 399 9.73 30.74 -14.57
C ILE A 399 11.13 30.49 -14.02
N LEU A 400 11.31 30.77 -12.73
CA LEU A 400 12.52 30.39 -12.00
C LEU A 400 12.27 29.06 -11.30
N LEU A 401 12.96 28.01 -11.74
CA LEU A 401 12.86 26.66 -11.18
C LEU A 401 13.97 26.44 -10.15
N LYS A 402 13.64 25.77 -9.05
CA LYS A 402 14.60 25.19 -8.10
C LYS A 402 14.88 23.75 -8.55
N LEU A 403 16.09 23.50 -9.04
CA LEU A 403 16.54 22.21 -9.54
C LEU A 403 17.48 21.57 -8.51
N GLY A 404 17.22 20.32 -8.13
CA GLY A 404 18.03 19.54 -7.18
C GLY A 404 17.59 18.08 -7.20
N LEU A 405 17.98 17.31 -6.18
CA LEU A 405 17.56 15.92 -6.08
C LEU A 405 16.03 15.78 -6.17
N PRO A 406 15.48 15.04 -7.14
CA PRO A 406 14.04 14.89 -7.27
C PRO A 406 13.48 14.08 -6.09
N LEU A 407 12.41 14.58 -5.48
CA LEU A 407 11.73 13.87 -4.41
C LEU A 407 11.06 12.61 -4.95
N SER A 408 11.44 11.46 -4.41
CA SER A 408 10.78 10.18 -4.67
C SER A 408 9.75 9.89 -3.58
N ASN A 409 8.48 9.79 -3.97
CA ASN A 409 7.40 9.36 -3.07
C ASN A 409 7.23 7.83 -3.05
N LYS A 410 8.21 7.09 -3.60
CA LYS A 410 8.15 5.62 -3.71
C LYS A 410 9.30 4.90 -3.01
N ARG A 411 10.45 5.57 -2.83
CA ARG A 411 11.67 4.99 -2.28
C ARG A 411 12.39 6.02 -1.43
N GLU A 412 13.08 5.57 -0.39
CA GLU A 412 13.99 6.36 0.45
C GLU A 412 15.44 6.07 0.07
N ASN A 413 16.30 7.09 0.16
CA ASN A 413 17.73 6.94 -0.05
C ASN A 413 18.40 6.32 1.19
N ILE A 414 19.35 5.42 0.97
CA ILE A 414 20.17 4.77 1.99
C ILE A 414 21.59 5.33 1.90
N TYR A 415 22.10 5.82 3.02
CA TYR A 415 23.43 6.40 3.12
C TYR A 415 24.34 5.54 4.00
N ASP A 416 25.63 5.50 3.69
CA ASP A 416 26.64 4.85 4.53
C ASP A 416 27.06 5.72 5.73
N SER A 417 28.02 5.25 6.52
CA SER A 417 28.55 5.99 7.68
C SER A 417 29.26 7.30 7.32
N ASN A 418 29.67 7.47 6.06
CA ASN A 418 30.31 8.67 5.53
C ASN A 418 29.29 9.61 4.87
N ASN A 419 27.99 9.33 5.00
CA ASN A 419 26.89 10.07 4.39
C ASN A 419 26.89 10.01 2.85
N LEU A 420 27.50 8.97 2.27
CA LEU A 420 27.49 8.72 0.83
C LEU A 420 26.25 7.91 0.46
N TRP A 421 25.55 8.30 -0.61
CA TRP A 421 24.37 7.58 -1.08
C TRP A 421 24.79 6.25 -1.73
N ILE A 422 24.40 5.12 -1.11
CA ILE A 422 24.80 3.79 -1.55
C ILE A 422 23.66 2.98 -2.19
N ASP A 423 22.40 3.21 -1.78
CA ASP A 423 21.26 2.45 -2.31
C ASP A 423 19.92 3.17 -2.03
N THR A 424 18.80 2.57 -2.41
CA THR A 424 17.45 3.01 -2.04
C THR A 424 16.62 1.84 -1.52
N ARG A 425 15.77 2.07 -0.53
CA ARG A 425 14.75 1.10 -0.10
C ARG A 425 13.35 1.56 -0.50
N PRO A 426 12.40 0.65 -0.78
CA PRO A 426 11.01 1.04 -0.93
C PRO A 426 10.50 1.75 0.32
N LEU A 427 9.60 2.72 0.14
CA LEU A 427 8.83 3.27 1.26
C LEU A 427 7.86 2.20 1.78
N ASP A 428 7.85 1.98 3.09
CA ASP A 428 6.85 1.14 3.73
C ASP A 428 5.50 1.86 3.76
N ILE A 429 4.61 1.51 2.82
CA ILE A 429 3.27 2.08 2.75
C ILE A 429 2.33 1.25 3.60
N ILE A 430 1.79 1.84 4.69
CA ILE A 430 0.57 1.34 5.31
C ILE A 430 -0.61 1.87 4.49
N ASP A 431 -1.28 0.99 3.74
CA ASP A 431 -2.53 1.32 3.07
C ASP A 431 -3.64 0.38 3.55
N LEU A 432 -4.39 0.84 4.56
CA LEU A 432 -5.56 0.15 5.11
C LEU A 432 -6.79 0.28 4.21
N GLY A 433 -6.62 0.76 2.97
CA GLY A 433 -7.70 1.05 2.04
C GLY A 433 -8.51 2.29 2.43
N THR A 434 -9.64 2.50 1.77
CA THR A 434 -10.60 3.55 2.14
C THR A 434 -11.24 3.24 3.49
N LYS A 435 -11.84 4.25 4.14
CA LYS A 435 -12.69 4.02 5.32
C LYS A 435 -13.71 2.90 5.06
N ASP A 436 -14.29 2.87 3.87
CA ASP A 436 -15.25 1.84 3.46
C ASP A 436 -14.61 0.45 3.39
N ALA A 437 -13.41 0.32 2.83
CA ALA A 437 -12.68 -0.95 2.80
C ALA A 437 -12.35 -1.46 4.22
N THR A 438 -11.97 -0.56 5.13
CA THR A 438 -11.75 -0.88 6.55
C THR A 438 -13.06 -1.27 7.26
N THR A 439 -14.17 -0.59 6.98
CA THR A 439 -15.50 -0.91 7.54
C THR A 439 -16.01 -2.26 7.03
N ILE A 440 -15.90 -2.54 5.74
CA ILE A 440 -16.23 -3.83 5.13
C ILE A 440 -15.37 -4.93 5.75
N PHE A 441 -14.06 -4.70 5.88
CA PHE A 441 -13.16 -5.67 6.52
C PHE A 441 -13.59 -5.98 7.96
N LYS A 442 -13.87 -4.97 8.79
CA LYS A 442 -14.36 -5.15 10.17
C LYS A 442 -15.67 -5.93 10.21
N TYR A 443 -16.63 -5.61 9.34
CA TYR A 443 -17.92 -6.30 9.28
C TYR A 443 -17.79 -7.77 8.87
N GLU A 444 -17.04 -8.07 7.80
CA GLU A 444 -16.80 -9.44 7.36
C GLU A 444 -16.05 -10.26 8.43
N LEU A 445 -15.17 -9.61 9.21
CA LEU A 445 -14.49 -10.22 10.36
C LEU A 445 -15.50 -10.62 11.45
N LEU A 446 -16.37 -9.69 11.85
CA LEU A 446 -17.37 -9.88 12.91
C LEU A 446 -18.43 -10.92 12.49
N THR A 447 -18.82 -10.92 11.21
CA THR A 447 -19.79 -11.87 10.65
C THR A 447 -19.23 -13.29 10.58
N LYS A 448 -17.95 -13.46 10.25
CA LYS A 448 -17.28 -14.78 10.26
C LYS A 448 -17.08 -15.34 11.66
N ASN A 449 -16.91 -14.48 12.67
CA ASN A 449 -16.70 -14.90 14.06
C ASN A 449 -18.01 -15.09 14.85
N GLY A 450 -19.18 -14.81 14.26
CA GLY A 450 -20.48 -14.96 14.93
C GLY A 450 -20.77 -13.91 16.02
N GLU A 451 -19.91 -12.92 16.19
CA GLU A 451 -20.04 -11.83 17.16
C GLU A 451 -20.67 -10.61 16.48
N ILE A 452 -21.99 -10.51 16.51
CA ILE A 452 -22.69 -9.27 16.20
C ILE A 452 -23.49 -8.86 17.41
N ASP A 453 -23.06 -7.80 18.10
CA ASP A 453 -23.92 -7.06 19.02
C ASP A 453 -24.89 -6.14 18.26
N ASP A 454 -26.00 -5.77 18.91
CA ASP A 454 -27.04 -4.94 18.30
C ASP A 454 -26.56 -3.51 17.98
N GLU A 455 -25.49 -3.05 18.62
CA GLU A 455 -24.91 -1.73 18.44
C GLU A 455 -24.14 -1.62 17.10
N ASN A 456 -23.36 -2.64 16.74
CA ASN A 456 -22.68 -2.71 15.44
C ASN A 456 -23.67 -2.98 14.29
N LYS A 457 -24.76 -3.71 14.54
CA LYS A 457 -25.90 -3.80 13.62
C LYS A 457 -26.57 -2.46 13.38
N SER A 458 -26.75 -1.65 14.42
CA SER A 458 -27.34 -0.30 14.32
C SER A 458 -26.43 0.71 13.63
N LEU A 459 -25.10 0.64 13.84
CA LEU A 459 -24.14 1.49 13.13
C LEU A 459 -24.12 1.20 11.63
N LEU A 460 -24.23 -0.07 11.25
CA LEU A 460 -24.30 -0.48 9.85
C LEU A 460 -25.68 -0.22 9.24
N SER A 461 -26.78 -0.39 10.01
CA SER A 461 -28.11 0.03 9.55
C SER A 461 -28.15 1.53 9.34
N LYS A 462 -27.53 2.32 10.21
CA LYS A 462 -27.35 3.77 10.02
C LYS A 462 -26.47 4.09 8.82
N TYR A 463 -25.38 3.37 8.59
CA TYR A 463 -24.57 3.55 7.39
C TYR A 463 -25.36 3.21 6.11
N TYR A 464 -26.13 2.12 6.10
CA TYR A 464 -26.99 1.73 4.99
C TYR A 464 -28.27 2.57 4.87
N GLU A 465 -28.78 3.16 5.95
CA GLU A 465 -29.88 4.14 5.96
C GLU A 465 -29.37 5.52 5.50
N GLU A 466 -28.14 5.90 5.84
CA GLU A 466 -27.48 7.10 5.33
C GLU A 466 -27.15 6.97 3.83
N GLN A 467 -26.92 5.74 3.35
CA GLN A 467 -26.74 5.43 1.93
C GLN A 467 -28.06 5.09 1.20
N GLY A 468 -29.11 4.68 1.92
CA GLY A 468 -30.38 4.16 1.39
C GLY A 468 -31.60 5.05 1.60
N ASN A 469 -31.51 6.10 2.41
CA ASN A 469 -32.54 7.15 2.50
C ASN A 469 -32.52 8.13 1.32
N GLN A 470 -31.72 7.86 0.29
CA GLN A 470 -32.01 8.31 -1.06
C GLN A 470 -32.66 7.14 -1.82
N SER A 471 -33.97 7.24 -2.03
CA SER A 471 -34.84 6.29 -2.75
C SER A 471 -35.52 5.21 -1.90
N THR A 472 -36.63 5.59 -1.26
CA THR A 472 -37.76 4.67 -1.09
C THR A 472 -38.88 5.07 -2.06
N ASN A 473 -39.14 4.22 -3.06
CA ASN A 473 -40.49 3.71 -3.30
C ASN A 473 -40.46 2.43 -4.16
N GLU A 474 -41.39 1.55 -3.81
CA GLU A 474 -41.42 0.11 -4.05
C GLU A 474 -41.42 -0.34 -5.52
N GLY A 475 -40.73 -1.46 -5.78
CA GLY A 475 -40.92 -2.26 -6.98
C GLY A 475 -39.66 -3.01 -7.42
N GLN A 476 -39.48 -4.24 -6.92
CA GLN A 476 -38.62 -5.32 -7.42
C GLN A 476 -37.45 -4.91 -8.35
N LYS A 477 -36.20 -4.91 -7.86
CA LYS A 477 -35.01 -5.24 -8.66
C LYS A 477 -33.76 -5.45 -7.80
N THR A 478 -32.97 -6.42 -8.26
CA THR A 478 -31.61 -6.81 -7.87
C THR A 478 -30.73 -5.66 -7.38
N THR A 479 -30.28 -5.75 -6.13
CA THR A 479 -29.42 -4.77 -5.46
C THR A 479 -28.00 -4.85 -6.03
N THR A 480 -27.62 -3.84 -6.83
CA THR A 480 -26.25 -3.66 -7.32
C THR A 480 -25.56 -2.69 -6.37
N VAL A 481 -24.60 -3.16 -5.58
CA VAL A 481 -23.86 -2.33 -4.61
C VAL A 481 -22.65 -1.69 -5.31
N GLN A 482 -22.53 -0.36 -5.20
CA GLN A 482 -21.43 0.44 -5.78
C GLN A 482 -20.17 0.43 -4.87
N PRO A 483 -18.95 0.30 -5.42
CA PRO A 483 -17.70 0.59 -4.71
C PRO A 483 -17.28 2.06 -4.84
N THR A 484 -16.93 2.70 -3.73
CA THR A 484 -16.29 4.01 -3.67
C THR A 484 -14.80 3.93 -4.09
N LEU A 485 -14.37 4.84 -4.98
CA LEU A 485 -13.01 4.90 -5.51
C LEU A 485 -12.03 5.69 -4.60
N TYR A 486 -10.78 5.21 -4.57
CA TYR A 486 -9.64 5.61 -3.74
C TYR A 486 -9.42 7.12 -3.55
N ASN A 487 -9.20 7.51 -2.30
CA ASN A 487 -8.87 8.88 -1.89
C ASN A 487 -7.34 9.03 -1.72
N ASN A 488 -6.60 9.26 -2.81
CA ASN A 488 -5.17 9.55 -2.77
C ASN A 488 -4.91 11.06 -2.92
N LYS A 489 -5.11 11.82 -1.83
CA LYS A 489 -4.45 13.12 -1.64
C LYS A 489 -3.77 13.13 -0.27
N PRO A 490 -2.44 13.32 -0.20
CA PRO A 490 -1.80 13.55 1.09
C PRO A 490 -2.32 14.87 1.66
N LYS A 491 -2.85 14.83 2.89
CA LYS A 491 -3.13 16.03 3.68
C LYS A 491 -1.82 16.82 3.78
N LYS A 492 -1.72 17.94 3.07
CA LYS A 492 -0.69 18.95 3.38
C LYS A 492 -0.88 19.32 4.85
N LYS A 493 0.16 19.08 5.67
CA LYS A 493 0.27 19.70 6.99
C LYS A 493 0.10 21.21 6.77
N LYS A 494 -0.90 21.81 7.41
CA LYS A 494 -0.98 23.25 7.57
C LYS A 494 0.17 23.61 8.51
N ASP A 495 1.27 24.09 7.96
CA ASP A 495 2.17 24.94 8.73
C ASP A 495 1.39 26.23 9.03
N ASN A 496 1.20 26.48 10.33
CA ASN A 496 0.66 27.73 10.84
C ASN A 496 1.67 28.82 10.53
N ASP A 497 1.49 29.53 9.43
CA ASP A 497 2.07 30.85 9.25
C ASP A 497 0.96 31.90 9.17
N THR A 498 0.94 32.75 10.20
CA THR A 498 -0.04 33.79 10.47
C THR A 498 0.18 34.98 9.55
N THR A 499 -0.50 35.03 8.41
CA THR A 499 -0.86 36.30 7.75
C THR A 499 -2.25 36.20 7.12
N LYS A 500 -3.28 36.59 7.88
CA LYS A 500 -4.62 36.89 7.34
C LYS A 500 -4.49 38.13 6.44
N ILE A 501 -4.55 37.95 5.13
CA ILE A 501 -4.86 39.06 4.22
C ILE A 501 -6.38 39.16 4.14
N TYR A 502 -6.95 40.07 4.92
CA TYR A 502 -8.31 40.58 4.73
C TYR A 502 -8.38 41.27 3.37
N ARG A 503 -9.30 40.86 2.50
CA ARG A 503 -9.67 41.63 1.30
C ARG A 503 -11.09 42.18 1.49
N PRO A 504 -11.29 43.48 1.27
CA PRO A 504 -12.58 44.15 1.45
C PRO A 504 -13.57 43.75 0.35
N LYS A 505 -14.86 43.88 0.68
CA LYS A 505 -15.98 43.84 -0.28
C LYS A 505 -15.96 45.14 -1.10
N PRO A 506 -16.26 45.12 -2.42
CA PRO A 506 -16.45 46.36 -3.17
C PRO A 506 -17.86 46.90 -2.88
N ASP A 507 -17.90 47.96 -2.06
CA ASP A 507 -18.75 49.15 -2.18
C ASP A 507 -18.40 50.11 -1.02
N GLU A 508 -17.20 50.70 -1.12
CA GLU A 508 -16.79 52.07 -0.76
C GLU A 508 -15.39 52.34 -1.31
#